data_AF-Q0ZI38-F1
#
_entry.id   AF-Q0ZI38-F1
#
_cell.length_a   1.000
_cell.length_b   1.000
_cell.length_c   1.000
_cell.angle_alpha   90.00
_cell.angle_beta   90.00
_cell.angle_gamma   90.00
#
_symmetry.space_group_name_H-M   'P 1'
#
loop_
_entity.id
_entity.type
_entity.pdbx_description
1 polymer ?
#
loop_
_entity_poly.entity_id
_entity_poly.type
_entity_poly.pdbx_seq_one_letter_code
_entity_poly.pdbx_strand_id
1 'polypeptide(L)' 'EKPHKCTFEGCCKAYSRLENLKTHLRSHTGEKPYTCEYPGCAKAFSN' A
#
# COMPACT_ATOMS: atom_id res chain seq x y z
N GLU A 1 -19.58 -5.49 8.27
CA GLU A 1 -18.72 -4.62 9.10
C GLU A 1 -17.33 -4.51 8.49
N LYS A 2 -16.53 -3.48 8.80
CA LYS A 2 -15.17 -3.27 8.25
C LYS A 2 -14.12 -3.61 9.32
N PRO A 3 -13.67 -4.87 9.41
CA PRO A 3 -12.75 -5.29 10.47
C PRO A 3 -11.32 -4.73 10.27
N HIS A 4 -10.92 -4.41 9.05
CA HIS A 4 -9.56 -4.01 8.72
C HIS A 4 -9.39 -2.49 8.77
N LYS A 5 -8.99 -1.96 9.92
CA LYS A 5 -8.74 -0.53 10.14
C LYS A 5 -7.28 -0.19 9.88
N CYS A 6 -7.05 1.01 9.37
CA CYS A 6 -5.70 1.55 9.23
C CYS A 6 -5.12 1.85 10.61
N THR A 7 -3.84 1.53 10.79
CA THR A 7 -3.09 1.70 12.05
C THR A 7 -2.24 2.97 12.05
N PHE A 8 -2.26 3.76 10.98
CA PHE A 8 -1.52 5.02 10.91
C PHE A 8 -2.22 6.12 11.70
N GLU A 9 -1.46 6.80 12.55
CA GLU A 9 -1.93 7.95 13.31
C GLU A 9 -2.46 9.04 12.36
N GLY A 10 -3.68 9.50 12.61
CA GLY A 10 -4.39 10.45 11.75
C GLY A 10 -5.10 9.84 10.53
N CYS A 11 -5.05 8.51 10.33
CA CYS A 11 -5.74 7.83 9.24
C CYS A 11 -6.97 7.03 9.71
N CYS A 12 -8.16 7.59 9.55
CA CYS A 12 -9.42 6.93 9.94
C CYS A 12 -10.00 5.99 8.86
N LYS A 13 -9.17 5.43 7.97
CA LYS A 13 -9.65 4.55 6.89
C LYS A 13 -9.85 3.12 7.37
N ALA A 14 -10.93 2.49 6.92
CA ALA A 14 -11.23 1.09 7.19
C ALA A 14 -11.77 0.38 5.96
N TYR A 15 -11.49 -0.92 5.87
CA TYR A 15 -11.75 -1.77 4.72
C TYR A 15 -12.45 -3.06 5.14
N SER A 16 -13.28 -3.60 4.25
CA SER A 16 -13.94 -4.89 4.45
C SER A 16 -13.04 -6.08 4.13
N ARG A 17 -11.96 -5.86 3.36
CA ARG A 17 -11.00 -6.88 2.93
C ARG A 17 -9.58 -6.48 3.35
N LEU A 18 -8.81 -7.48 3.78
CA LEU A 18 -7.42 -7.28 4.20
C LEU A 18 -6.52 -6.78 3.05
N GLU A 19 -6.72 -7.30 1.84
CA GLU A 19 -5.92 -6.92 0.68
C GLU A 19 -6.03 -5.42 0.37
N ASN A 20 -7.23 -4.84 0.49
CA ASN A 20 -7.44 -3.41 0.32
C ASN A 20 -6.72 -2.59 1.41
N LEU A 21 -6.69 -3.10 2.65
CA LEU A 21 -5.92 -2.47 3.73
C LEU A 21 -4.41 -2.55 3.42
N LYS A 22 -3.89 -3.71 3.01
CA LYS A 22 -2.46 -3.87 2.66
C LYS A 22 -2.04 -2.91 1.55
N THR A 23 -2.80 -2.83 0.46
CA THR A 23 -2.51 -1.87 -0.63
C THR A 23 -2.59 -0.43 -0.13
N HIS A 24 -3.55 -0.12 0.75
CA HIS A 24 -3.62 1.20 1.38
C HIS A 24 -2.40 1.51 2.25
N LEU A 25 -1.91 0.57 3.06
CA LEU A 25 -0.76 0.81 3.94
C LEU A 25 0.51 1.20 3.16
N ARG A 26 0.68 0.67 1.94
CA ARG A 26 1.77 1.06 1.04
C ARG A 26 1.74 2.55 0.65
N SER A 27 0.58 3.21 0.69
CA SER A 27 0.50 4.65 0.43
C SER A 27 1.10 5.50 1.56
N HIS A 28 1.16 4.95 2.78
CA HIS A 28 1.74 5.65 3.92
C HIS A 28 3.25 5.43 4.02
N THR A 29 3.70 4.20 3.79
CA THR A 29 5.13 3.86 3.86
C THR A 29 5.89 4.27 2.59
N GLY A 30 5.17 4.55 1.49
CA GLY A 30 5.78 4.81 0.19
C GLY A 30 6.51 3.59 -0.37
N GLU A 31 6.25 2.41 0.19
CA GLU A 31 6.94 1.17 -0.17
C GLU A 31 6.55 0.77 -1.60
N LYS A 32 7.58 0.55 -2.42
CA LYS A 32 7.45 0.20 -3.83
C LYS A 32 8.15 -1.13 -4.08
N PRO A 33 7.50 -2.25 -3.70
CA PRO A 33 8.12 -3.57 -3.82
C PRO A 33 8.30 -4.02 -5.27
N TYR A 34 7.58 -3.42 -6.22
CA TYR A 34 7.67 -3.79 -7.64
C TYR A 34 8.65 -2.86 -8.34
N THR A 35 9.89 -3.29 -8.49
CA THR A 35 10.92 -2.60 -9.25
C THR A 35 10.96 -3.11 -10.70
N CYS A 36 11.09 -2.19 -11.65
CA CYS A 36 11.30 -2.56 -13.04
C CYS A 36 12.73 -3.09 -13.22
N GLU A 37 12.87 -4.32 -13.71
CA GLU A 37 14.17 -4.96 -13.96
C GLU A 37 14.72 -4.66 -15.36
N TYR A 38 14.03 -3.83 -16.14
CA TYR A 38 14.46 -3.50 -17.49
C TYR A 38 15.71 -2.62 -17.47
N PRO A 39 16.75 -2.93 -18.25
CA PRO A 39 17.99 -2.17 -18.26
C PRO A 39 17.76 -0.71 -18.67
N GLY A 40 18.16 0.21 -17.80
CA GLY A 40 17.93 1.66 -17.96
C GLY A 40 16.61 2.18 -17.38
N CYS A 41 15.79 1.33 -16.75
CA CYS A 41 14.55 1.73 -16.09
C CYS A 41 14.66 1.57 -14.57
N ALA A 42 14.66 2.67 -13.82
CA ALA A 42 14.67 2.67 -12.35
C ALA A 42 13.28 2.93 -11.74
N LYS A 43 12.21 2.52 -12.43
CA LYS A 43 10.84 2.77 -11.95
C LYS A 43 10.46 1.74 -10.88
N ALA A 44 9.83 2.22 -9.82
CA ALA A 44 9.28 1.37 -8.77
C ALA A 44 7.81 1.73 -8.51
N PHE A 45 6.98 0.72 -8.30
CA PHE A 45 5.52 0.82 -8.21
C PHE A 45 4.99 0.18 -6.92
N SER A 46 3.87 0.70 -6.41
CA SER A 46 3.25 0.23 -5.15
C SER A 46 2.02 -0.66 -5.37
N ASN A 47 1.44 -0.66 -6.58
CA ASN A 47 0.36 -1.53 -7.07
C ASN A 47 0.16 -1.30 -8.57
#